data_AF-A0A7S3I9L2-F1
#
_entry.id   AF-A0A7S3I9L2-F1
#
_cell.length_a   1.000
_cell.length_b   1.000
_cell.length_c   1.000
_cell.angle_alpha   90.00
_cell.angle_beta   90.00
_cell.angle_gamma   90.00
#
_symmetry.space_group_name_H-M   'P 1'
#
loop_
_entity.id
_entity.type
_entity.pdbx_description
1 polymer ?
#
loop_
_entity_poly.entity_id
_entity_poly.type
_entity_poly.pdbx_seq_one_letter_code
_entity_poly.pdbx_strand_id
1 'polypeptide(L)'
;MTTSGWVINLGEGGPRIYHTGDTMDLKQMKLVEQMYAPTHVLIPMGARCSLGPSEAAIACTEYLRTCHTVIPLLMRPTPCDSSEQSDGASLGPSATTLPLSCQ
;
A
#
# COMPACT_ATOMS: atom_id res chain seq x y z
N MET A 1 16.71 1.33 -5.56
CA MET A 1 16.38 1.13 -4.11
C MET A 1 15.68 -0.21 -3.90
N THR A 2 16.07 -1.04 -2.91
CA THR A 2 15.45 -2.37 -2.67
C THR A 2 14.22 -2.25 -1.75
N THR A 3 13.04 -2.62 -2.23
CA THR A 3 11.82 -2.71 -1.43
C THR A 3 11.85 -3.98 -0.57
N SER A 4 12.02 -3.84 0.75
CA SER A 4 12.00 -4.98 1.68
C SER A 4 10.71 -4.99 2.49
N GLY A 5 9.85 -5.98 2.24
CA GLY A 5 8.66 -6.30 3.03
C GLY A 5 8.83 -7.65 3.73
N TRP A 6 8.11 -7.85 4.84
CA TRP A 6 8.20 -9.06 5.67
C TRP A 6 6.82 -9.70 5.82
N VAL A 7 6.77 -11.03 5.69
CA VAL A 7 5.59 -11.82 6.03
C VAL A 7 5.91 -12.64 7.27
N ILE A 8 5.13 -12.42 8.33
CA ILE A 8 5.27 -13.11 9.61
C ILE A 8 4.10 -14.06 9.75
N ASN A 9 4.41 -15.34 9.93
CA ASN A 9 3.41 -16.38 10.22
C ASN A 9 3.56 -16.80 11.68
N LEU A 10 2.49 -16.66 12.46
CA LEU A 10 2.49 -16.99 13.89
C LEU A 10 2.12 -18.45 14.20
N GLY A 11 2.21 -19.34 13.21
CA GLY A 11 1.96 -20.77 13.38
C GLY A 11 0.60 -21.21 12.84
N GLU A 12 0.25 -22.47 13.06
CA GLU A 12 -0.99 -23.07 12.53
C GLU A 12 -2.23 -22.38 13.10
N GLY A 13 -3.10 -21.87 12.22
CA GLY A 13 -4.30 -21.11 12.59
C GLY A 13 -4.04 -19.68 13.07
N GLY A 14 -2.77 -19.25 13.16
CA GLY A 14 -2.38 -17.90 13.56
C GLY A 14 -2.52 -16.87 12.42
N PRO A 15 -2.53 -15.57 12.75
CA PRO A 15 -2.58 -14.53 11.73
C PRO A 15 -1.28 -14.51 10.92
N ARG A 16 -1.44 -14.26 9.62
CA ARG A 16 -0.33 -14.02 8.68
C ARG A 16 -0.25 -12.53 8.45
N ILE A 17 0.79 -11.92 8.99
CA ILE A 17 0.97 -10.48 9.03
C ILE A 17 1.94 -10.09 7.92
N TYR A 18 1.48 -9.25 6.99
CA TYR A 18 2.32 -8.70 5.95
C TYR A 18 2.65 -7.24 6.25
N HIS A 19 3.93 -6.98 6.51
CA HIS A 19 4.49 -5.64 6.59
C HIS A 19 5.05 -5.27 5.21
N THR A 20 4.38 -4.39 4.48
CA THR A 20 4.75 -4.07 3.10
C THR A 20 6.10 -3.35 2.99
N GLY A 21 6.53 -2.70 4.08
CA GLY A 21 7.68 -1.80 4.05
C GLY A 21 7.38 -0.56 3.22
N ASP A 22 8.41 0.25 2.98
CA ASP A 22 8.33 1.46 2.17
C ASP A 22 8.35 1.10 0.67
N THR A 23 7.25 0.48 0.21
CA THR A 23 7.09 0.07 -1.19
C THR A 23 6.00 0.89 -1.88
N MET A 24 6.28 1.24 -3.12
CA MET A 24 5.34 1.81 -4.08
C MET A 24 4.85 0.75 -5.09
N ASP A 25 5.37 -0.48 -5.04
CA ASP A 25 5.10 -1.50 -6.06
C ASP A 25 3.88 -2.37 -5.69
N LEU A 26 2.75 -2.02 -6.31
CA LEU A 26 1.48 -2.74 -6.19
C LEU A 26 1.54 -4.17 -6.74
N LYS A 27 2.38 -4.46 -7.74
CA LYS A 27 2.49 -5.81 -8.33
C LYS A 27 3.18 -6.76 -7.37
N GLN A 28 4.14 -6.28 -6.59
CA GLN A 28 4.80 -7.07 -5.55
C GLN A 28 3.80 -7.52 -4.48
N MET A 29 2.85 -6.65 -4.10
CA MET A 29 1.79 -7.01 -3.15
C MET A 29 0.89 -8.13 -3.69
N LYS A 30 0.53 -8.08 -4.98
CA LYS A 30 -0.22 -9.15 -5.62
C LYS A 30 0.51 -10.50 -5.58
N LEU A 31 1.84 -10.49 -5.75
CA LEU A 31 2.63 -11.71 -5.66
C LEU A 31 2.66 -12.26 -4.23
N VAL A 32 2.83 -11.40 -3.23
CA VAL A 32 2.80 -11.79 -1.82
C VAL A 32 1.44 -12.37 -1.44
N GLU A 33 0.36 -11.76 -1.94
CA GLU A 33 -1.00 -12.24 -1.75
C GLU A 33 -1.18 -13.69 -2.25
N GLN A 34 -0.73 -13.95 -3.49
CA GLN A 34 -0.84 -15.27 -4.12
C GLN A 34 0.00 -16.33 -3.40
N MET A 35 1.16 -15.94 -2.86
CA MET A 35 2.11 -16.88 -2.25
C MET A 35 1.81 -17.17 -0.78
N TYR A 36 1.36 -16.16 -0.02
CA TYR A 36 1.28 -16.24 1.43
C TYR A 36 -0.11 -15.96 2.02
N ALA A 37 -1.07 -15.48 1.21
CA ALA A 37 -2.45 -15.18 1.63
C ALA A 37 -2.53 -14.48 3.00
N PRO A 38 -1.92 -13.29 3.17
CA PRO A 38 -1.86 -12.59 4.45
C PRO A 38 -3.26 -12.22 4.96
N THR A 39 -3.48 -12.35 6.26
CA THR A 39 -4.75 -11.98 6.90
C THR A 39 -4.75 -10.55 7.41
N HIS A 40 -3.57 -10.04 7.78
CA HIS A 40 -3.37 -8.68 8.29
C HIS A 40 -2.29 -7.99 7.47
N VAL A 41 -2.52 -6.76 7.04
CA VAL A 41 -1.54 -6.00 6.26
C VAL A 41 -1.30 -4.65 6.91
N LEU A 42 -0.02 -4.30 7.06
CA LEU A 42 0.43 -2.99 7.51
C LEU A 42 0.93 -2.22 6.28
N ILE A 43 0.23 -1.14 5.92
CA ILE A 43 0.53 -0.33 4.73
C ILE A 43 0.95 1.08 5.17
N PRO A 44 2.19 1.51 4.87
CA PRO A 44 2.59 2.89 5.09
C PRO A 44 1.91 3.81 4.07
N MET A 45 1.30 4.87 4.58
CA MET A 45 0.70 5.94 3.81
C MET A 45 1.25 7.29 4.26
N GLY A 46 1.52 8.18 3.30
CA GLY A 46 1.78 9.60 3.59
C GLY A 46 3.24 10.07 3.55
N ALA A 47 4.17 9.29 2.98
CA ALA A 47 5.53 9.76 2.69
C ALA A 47 5.78 9.86 1.17
N ARG A 48 6.75 10.69 0.75
CA ARG A 48 7.12 10.86 -0.67
C ARG A 48 7.58 9.57 -1.37
N CYS A 49 7.95 8.56 -0.59
CA CYS A 49 8.47 7.27 -1.06
C CYS A 49 7.59 6.09 -0.59
N SER A 50 6.34 6.35 -0.19
CA SER A 50 5.32 5.34 0.13
C SER A 50 4.08 5.51 -0.76
N LEU A 51 3.20 4.52 -0.79
CA LEU A 51 1.89 4.65 -1.43
C LEU A 51 1.12 5.88 -0.91
N GLY A 52 0.46 6.58 -1.83
CA GLY A 52 -0.53 7.59 -1.49
C GLY A 52 -1.86 6.95 -1.07
N PRO A 53 -2.81 7.74 -0.53
CA PRO A 53 -4.10 7.23 -0.07
C PRO A 53 -4.90 6.53 -1.18
N SER A 54 -4.85 7.06 -2.40
CA SER A 54 -5.56 6.51 -3.57
C SER A 54 -4.94 5.20 -4.03
N GLU A 55 -3.60 5.14 -4.14
CA GLU A 55 -2.91 3.91 -4.52
C GLU A 55 -3.04 2.84 -3.44
N ALA A 56 -3.03 3.21 -2.16
CA ALA A 56 -3.28 2.29 -1.05
C ALA A 56 -4.71 1.73 -1.09
N ALA A 57 -5.71 2.54 -1.45
CA ALA A 57 -7.08 2.05 -1.63
C ALA A 57 -7.15 1.00 -2.74
N ILE A 58 -6.53 1.27 -3.91
CA ILE A 58 -6.44 0.31 -5.02
C ILE A 58 -5.67 -0.95 -4.58
N ALA A 59 -4.62 -0.81 -3.77
CA ALA A 59 -3.87 -1.94 -3.24
C ALA A 59 -4.75 -2.89 -2.42
N CYS A 60 -5.56 -2.31 -1.54
CA CYS A 60 -6.47 -3.07 -0.69
C CYS A 60 -7.57 -3.77 -1.50
N THR A 61 -8.17 -3.08 -2.46
CA THR A 61 -9.32 -3.63 -3.21
C THR A 61 -8.90 -4.64 -4.28
N GLU A 62 -7.79 -4.40 -4.98
CA GLU A 62 -7.40 -5.21 -6.14
C GLU A 62 -6.34 -6.26 -5.85
N TYR A 63 -5.43 -6.00 -4.90
CA TYR A 63 -4.24 -6.84 -4.70
C TYR A 63 -4.21 -7.61 -3.38
N LEU A 64 -4.92 -7.16 -2.33
CA LEU A 64 -4.90 -7.75 -0.99
C LEU A 64 -6.28 -8.29 -0.57
N ARG A 65 -6.87 -9.16 -1.41
CA ARG A 65 -8.27 -9.59 -1.29
C ARG A 65 -8.56 -10.58 -0.15
N THR A 66 -7.55 -11.31 0.31
CA THR A 66 -7.60 -12.26 1.44
C THR A 66 -7.33 -11.58 2.77
N CYS A 67 -6.89 -10.33 2.75
CA CYS A 67 -6.67 -9.56 3.95
C CYS A 67 -8.01 -9.16 4.57
N HIS A 68 -8.18 -9.43 5.87
CA HIS A 68 -9.36 -9.04 6.63
C HIS A 68 -9.16 -7.72 7.37
N THR A 69 -7.91 -7.34 7.63
CA THR A 69 -7.58 -6.19 8.47
C THR A 69 -6.40 -5.43 7.87
N VAL A 70 -6.69 -4.22 7.42
CA VAL A 70 -5.67 -3.29 6.91
C VAL A 70 -5.40 -2.25 7.99
N ILE A 71 -4.13 -2.13 8.38
CA ILE A 71 -3.67 -1.17 9.37
C ILE A 71 -2.90 -0.07 8.64
N PRO A 72 -3.44 1.16 8.59
CA PRO A 72 -2.72 2.29 8.03
C PRO A 72 -1.57 2.68 8.96
N LEU A 73 -0.35 2.76 8.42
CA LEU A 73 0.80 3.29 9.12
C LEU A 73 1.08 4.70 8.60
N LEU A 74 0.92 5.72 9.45
CA LEU A 74 1.28 7.09 9.10
C LEU A 74 2.79 7.25 9.23
N MET A 75 3.49 7.47 8.12
CA MET A 75 4.92 7.73 8.14
C MET A 75 5.19 9.23 8.15
N ARG A 76 6.06 9.69 9.05
CA ARG A 76 6.58 11.07 9.02
C ARG A 76 7.38 11.24 7.72
N PRO A 77 7.11 12.25 6.87
CA PRO A 77 7.87 12.44 5.66
C PRO A 77 9.34 12.75 6.01
N THR A 78 10.22 11.78 5.77
CA THR A 78 11.66 11.98 5.74
C THR A 78 12.05 12.57 4.38
N PRO A 79 13.14 13.36 4.29
CA PRO A 79 13.67 13.76 3.00
C PRO A 79 14.16 12.50 2.26
N CYS A 80 13.53 12.18 1.13
CA CYS A 80 13.96 11.10 0.26
C CYS A 80 14.98 11.69 -0.71
N ASP A 81 16.24 11.26 -0.63
CA ASP A 81 17.29 11.72 -1.55
C ASP A 81 16.89 11.37 -3.00
N SER A 82 16.79 12.41 -3.82
CA SER A 82 16.18 12.39 -5.14
C SER A 82 17.09 11.76 -6.19
N SER A 83 17.18 10.43 -6.26
CA SER A 83 17.85 9.78 -7.39
C SER A 83 17.10 8.67 -8.11
N GLU A 84 15.96 8.17 -7.63
CA GLU A 84 15.15 7.18 -8.40
C GLU A 84 13.65 7.31 -8.11
N GLN A 85 13.01 8.39 -8.58
CA GLN A 85 11.57 8.39 -8.89
C GLN A 85 11.45 8.33 -10.41
N SER A 86 11.33 7.12 -10.96
CA SER A 86 10.93 6.97 -12.37
C SER A 86 9.46 7.36 -12.47
N ASP A 87 9.24 8.51 -13.09
CA ASP A 87 7.95 9.08 -13.43
C ASP A 87 6.98 8.05 -14.01
N GLY A 88 5.83 7.92 -13.37
CA GLY A 88 4.77 7.00 -13.78
C GLY A 88 3.38 7.43 -13.30
N ALA A 89 3.11 8.74 -13.19
CA ALA A 89 1.79 9.26 -12.92
C ALA A 89 1.52 10.51 -13.77
N SER A 90 1.38 10.33 -15.08
CA SER A 90 0.72 11.31 -15.92
C SER A 90 -0.80 11.19 -15.75
N LEU A 91 -1.37 11.91 -14.78
CA LEU A 91 -2.79 12.26 -14.77
C LEU A 91 -2.91 13.75 -14.45
N GLY A 92 -3.27 14.52 -15.49
CA GLY A 92 -3.46 15.97 -15.44
C GLY A 92 -4.63 16.42 -14.56
N PRO A 93 -4.91 17.74 -14.51
CA PRO A 93 -5.83 18.32 -13.54
C PRO A 93 -7.27 18.07 -13.97
N SER A 94 -7.99 17.18 -13.29
CA SER A 94 -9.45 17.14 -13.34
C SER A 94 -10.03 16.39 -12.15
N ALA A 95 -9.99 17.04 -10.98
CA ALA A 95 -10.91 16.70 -9.90
C ALA A 95 -12.05 17.73 -9.94
N THR A 96 -13.02 17.48 -10.82
CA THR A 96 -14.32 18.15 -10.80
C THR A 96 -15.04 17.78 -9.51
N THR A 97 -15.15 18.74 -8.59
CA THR A 97 -15.99 18.63 -7.39
C THR A 97 -17.45 18.52 -7.81
N LEU A 98 -18.05 17.33 -7.69
CA LEU A 98 -19.51 17.19 -7.71
C LEU A 98 -20.02 17.44 -6.29
N PRO A 99 -20.94 18.42 -6.07
CA PRO A 99 -21.56 18.60 -4.78
C PRO A 99 -22.55 17.45 -4.54
N LEU A 100 -22.18 16.51 -3.67
CA LEU A 100 -23.15 15.59 -3.07
C LEU A 100 -23.98 16.39 -2.07
N SER A 101 -25.09 16.93 -2.56
CA SER A 101 -26.17 17.45 -1.70
C SER A 101 -26.74 16.29 -0.89
N CYS A 102 -26.70 16.41 0.43
CA CYS A 102 -27.51 15.59 1.33
C CYS A 102 -28.99 15.73 0.95
N GLN A 103 -29.63 14.61 0.63
CA GLN A 103 -31.05 14.39 0.85
C GLN A 103 -31.19 13.06 1.61
#